data_AF-A0A812BLW7-F1
#
_entry.id   AF-A0A812BLW7-F1
#
_cell.length_a   1.000
_cell.length_b   1.000
_cell.length_c   1.000
_cell.angle_alpha   90.00
_cell.angle_beta   90.00
_cell.angle_gamma   90.00
#
_symmetry.space_group_name_H-M   'P 1'
#
loop_
_entity.id
_entity.type
_entity.pdbx_description
1 polymer ?
#
loop_
_entity_poly.entity_id
_entity_poly.type
_entity_poly.pdbx_seq_one_letter_code
_entity_poly.pdbx_strand_id
1 'polypeptide(L)'
;MFCEEGYLPSHLQQHLSQASRDQKRVVNHPCRENSAMRRLSNQKETVDDNGTPHLPPKFLILVIQLHKDQRSQVRLNSDLSVPFPIVNGVKRGCVLAPTLFNIFFSMMLKQTTEDLDDDDAVYICYRLDGNLFNHKRLQAHTKTLEQLFRDPFFADDAALVAHTERALQLLTSCLAGAAQLFGLEISLKKTEVLHQPAPREEYYHPHITIGETELKTIHQYTYLGCTSNAKIDREIDKRLAKANSAFGRLYKRVWKSKQEEGHQD
;
A
#
# COMPACT_ATOMS: atom_id res chain seq x y z
N MET A 1 10.55 3.69 0.24
CA MET A 1 10.96 5.11 0.24
C MET A 1 10.79 5.74 1.62
N PHE A 2 11.46 5.17 2.62
CA PHE A 2 11.73 5.82 3.90
C PHE A 2 13.24 5.74 4.09
N CYS A 3 13.86 6.66 4.84
CA CYS A 3 15.24 6.43 5.28
C CYS A 3 15.27 5.20 6.19
N GLU A 4 15.35 4.00 5.61
CA GLU A 4 15.61 2.75 6.30
C GLU A 4 17.11 2.49 6.34
N GLU A 5 17.54 1.63 7.28
CA GLU A 5 18.94 1.37 7.62
C GLU A 5 19.83 1.01 6.41
N GLY A 6 19.26 0.50 5.31
CA GLY A 6 19.98 0.14 4.07
C GLY A 6 20.62 1.31 3.32
N TYR A 7 20.23 2.55 3.60
CA TYR A 7 20.79 3.76 2.97
C TYR A 7 21.86 4.46 3.83
N LEU A 8 22.28 3.85 4.94
CA LEU A 8 23.37 4.38 5.77
C LEU A 8 24.73 4.08 5.13
N PRO A 9 25.71 5.01 5.22
CA PRO A 9 27.10 4.73 4.85
C PRO A 9 27.63 3.43 5.47
N SER A 10 28.43 2.68 4.72
CA SER A 10 28.90 1.32 5.08
C SER A 10 29.60 1.22 6.45
N HIS A 11 30.28 2.29 6.90
CA HIS A 11 30.90 2.35 8.24
C HIS A 11 29.88 2.43 9.39
N LEU A 12 28.69 2.98 9.16
CA LEU A 12 27.60 3.01 10.15
C LEU A 12 26.81 1.69 10.17
N GLN A 13 26.76 0.98 9.03
CA GLN A 13 26.11 -0.34 8.96
C GLN A 13 26.80 -1.39 9.86
N GLN A 14 28.13 -1.37 9.96
CA GLN A 14 28.89 -2.28 10.84
C GLN A 14 28.61 -2.05 12.34
N HIS A 15 28.53 -0.79 12.79
CA HIS A 15 28.23 -0.47 14.20
C HIS A 15 26.77 -0.74 14.59
N LEU A 16 25.84 -0.65 13.63
CA LEU A 16 24.42 -0.89 13.87
C LEU A 16 24.04 -2.36 13.79
N SER A 17 24.83 -3.23 13.17
CA SER A 17 24.50 -4.67 13.03
C SER A 17 24.36 -5.42 14.37
N GLN A 18 24.88 -4.87 15.48
CA GLN A 18 24.92 -5.53 16.80
C GLN A 18 23.86 -5.02 17.80
N ALA A 19 23.11 -3.95 17.50
CA ALA A 19 22.15 -3.34 18.42
C ALA A 19 20.68 -3.67 18.07
N SER A 20 19.85 -3.88 19.10
CA SER A 20 18.42 -4.17 18.96
C SER A 20 17.64 -3.01 18.33
N ARG A 21 16.55 -3.29 17.58
CA ARG A 21 15.70 -2.28 16.91
C ARG A 21 15.19 -1.19 17.86
N ASP A 22 14.95 -1.52 19.14
CA ASP A 22 14.45 -0.57 20.14
C ASP A 22 15.50 0.43 20.64
N GLN A 23 16.79 0.16 20.43
CA GLN A 23 17.89 1.01 20.90
C GLN A 23 18.32 2.07 19.86
N LYS A 24 17.82 1.97 18.63
CA LYS A 24 18.22 2.81 17.50
C LYS A 24 17.11 3.76 17.11
N ARG A 25 17.38 5.06 17.15
CA ARG A 25 16.44 6.07 16.66
C ARG A 25 17.15 7.03 15.71
N VAL A 26 16.65 7.14 14.49
CA VAL A 26 17.07 8.20 13.57
C VAL A 26 16.55 9.53 14.12
N VAL A 27 17.47 10.41 14.53
CA VAL A 27 17.18 11.75 15.05
C VAL A 27 17.51 12.74 13.95
N ASN A 28 16.48 13.43 13.47
CA ASN A 28 16.64 14.51 12.51
C ASN A 28 16.89 15.81 13.28
N HIS A 29 17.84 16.63 12.83
CA HIS A 29 17.93 17.99 13.35
C HIS A 29 16.66 18.77 12.97
N PRO A 30 16.10 19.57 13.88
CA PRO A 30 14.89 20.33 13.61
C PRO A 30 15.17 21.35 12.50
N CYS A 31 14.61 21.13 11.31
CA CYS A 31 14.31 22.22 10.40
C CYS A 31 13.03 22.87 10.95
N ARG A 32 13.06 24.18 11.18
CA ARG A 32 11.96 24.95 11.79
C ARG A 32 10.65 24.62 11.05
N GLU A 33 9.75 23.88 11.69
CA GLU A 33 8.35 23.82 11.26
C GLU A 33 7.77 25.23 11.43
N ASN A 34 7.94 26.06 10.40
CA ASN A 34 7.39 27.40 10.39
C ASN A 34 5.87 27.30 10.45
N SER A 35 5.28 28.07 11.37
CA SER A 35 3.83 28.24 11.59
C SER A 35 3.03 28.63 10.33
N ALA A 36 3.73 28.92 9.23
CA ALA A 36 3.21 29.13 7.89
C ALA A 36 2.54 27.89 7.27
N MET A 37 3.00 26.67 7.58
CA MET A 37 2.46 25.44 6.98
C MET A 37 1.00 25.16 7.38
N ARG A 38 0.60 25.53 8.61
CA ARG A 38 -0.80 25.41 9.08
C ARG A 38 -1.74 26.47 8.48
N ARG A 39 -1.21 27.56 7.92
CA ARG A 39 -2.03 28.65 7.34
C ARG A 39 -2.32 28.45 5.85
N LEU A 40 -1.61 27.55 5.18
CA LEU A 40 -1.77 27.29 3.75
C LEU A 40 -2.88 26.29 3.43
N SER A 41 -3.42 25.57 4.42
CA SER A 41 -4.62 24.73 4.24
C SER A 41 -5.90 25.53 3.94
N ASN A 42 -5.85 26.86 4.07
CA ASN A 42 -7.00 27.76 3.89
C ASN A 42 -6.87 28.67 2.66
N GLN A 43 -5.92 28.43 1.76
CA GLN A 43 -5.83 29.18 0.50
C GLN A 43 -6.74 28.54 -0.55
N LYS A 44 -7.59 29.37 -1.19
CA LYS A 44 -8.45 28.96 -2.32
C LYS A 44 -7.58 28.38 -3.43
N GLU A 45 -8.10 27.31 -4.06
CA GLU A 45 -7.54 26.73 -5.28
C GLU A 45 -7.32 27.84 -6.31
N THR A 46 -6.08 27.96 -6.77
CA THR A 46 -5.72 28.86 -7.85
C THR A 46 -5.67 28.03 -9.12
N VAL A 47 -6.50 28.42 -10.09
CA VAL A 47 -6.65 27.75 -11.39
C VAL A 47 -5.95 28.62 -12.43
N ASP A 48 -5.24 28.01 -13.38
CA ASP A 48 -4.67 28.75 -14.52
C ASP A 48 -5.73 29.11 -15.58
N ASP A 49 -5.36 29.89 -16.59
CA ASP A 49 -6.28 30.34 -17.65
C ASP A 49 -6.91 29.18 -18.45
N ASN A 50 -6.38 27.96 -18.34
CA ASN A 50 -6.86 26.75 -19.00
C ASN A 50 -7.71 25.85 -18.09
N GLY A 51 -8.03 26.29 -16.87
CA GLY A 51 -8.84 25.48 -15.96
C GLY A 51 -8.04 24.41 -15.20
N THR A 52 -6.71 24.39 -15.30
CA THR A 52 -5.86 23.39 -14.64
C THR A 52 -5.51 23.86 -13.22
N PRO A 53 -5.73 23.02 -12.18
CA PRO A 53 -5.28 23.34 -10.83
C PRO A 53 -3.75 23.46 -10.80
N HIS A 54 -3.22 24.63 -10.43
CA HIS A 54 -1.78 24.82 -10.29
C HIS A 54 -1.37 24.87 -8.82
N LEU A 55 -0.24 24.23 -8.51
CA LEU A 55 0.32 24.28 -7.16
C LEU A 55 0.87 25.69 -6.88
N PRO A 56 0.44 26.39 -5.83
CA PRO A 56 0.93 27.73 -5.54
C PRO A 56 2.48 27.74 -5.42
N PRO A 57 3.21 28.63 -6.13
CA PRO A 57 4.68 28.60 -6.14
C PRO A 57 5.31 28.66 -4.74
N LYS A 58 4.66 29.39 -3.82
CA LYS A 58 5.08 29.46 -2.41
C LYS A 58 5.02 28.10 -1.71
N PHE A 59 4.01 27.29 -1.99
CA PHE A 59 3.89 25.96 -1.41
C PHE A 59 4.97 25.03 -1.95
N LEU A 60 5.24 25.06 -3.26
CA LEU A 60 6.33 24.29 -3.88
C LEU A 60 7.69 24.64 -3.25
N ILE A 61 7.98 25.94 -3.09
CA ILE A 61 9.22 26.41 -2.44
C ILE A 61 9.33 25.87 -1.02
N LEU A 62 8.25 25.88 -0.24
CA LEU A 62 8.25 25.35 1.13
C LEU A 62 8.53 23.85 1.17
N VAL A 63 7.93 23.07 0.26
CA VAL A 63 8.18 21.63 0.18
C VAL A 63 9.64 21.34 -0.20
N ILE A 64 10.20 22.09 -1.15
CA ILE A 64 11.61 22.00 -1.53
C ILE A 64 12.51 22.34 -0.34
N GLN A 65 12.28 23.48 0.31
CA GLN A 65 13.07 23.92 1.47
C GLN A 65 12.96 22.93 2.64
N LEU A 66 11.83 22.25 2.80
CA LEU A 66 11.66 21.23 3.83
C LEU A 66 12.62 20.06 3.60
N HIS A 67 12.88 19.65 2.37
CA HIS A 67 13.65 18.45 2.02
C HIS A 67 15.09 18.72 1.55
N LYS A 68 15.40 19.94 1.10
CA LYS A 68 16.73 20.31 0.62
C LYS A 68 17.75 20.35 1.76
N ASP A 69 18.96 19.86 1.48
CA ASP A 69 20.13 19.88 2.38
C ASP A 69 19.86 19.29 3.78
N GLN A 70 18.92 18.34 3.86
CA GLN A 70 18.59 17.67 5.11
C GLN A 70 19.78 16.83 5.60
N ARG A 71 19.97 16.82 6.92
CA ARG A 71 20.95 15.97 7.61
C ARG A 71 20.29 15.22 8.75
N SER A 72 20.71 13.98 8.95
CA SER A 72 20.24 13.13 10.03
C SER A 72 21.40 12.60 10.87
N GLN A 73 21.09 12.22 12.10
CA GLN A 73 21.96 11.46 12.99
C GLN A 73 21.23 10.19 13.44
N VAL A 74 21.98 9.18 13.84
CA VAL A 74 21.44 8.02 14.54
C VAL A 74 21.76 8.18 16.02
N ARG A 75 20.73 8.08 16.87
CA ARG A 75 20.90 7.94 18.31
C ARG A 75 20.95 6.47 18.67
N LEU A 76 22.00 6.08 19.38
CA LEU A 76 22.15 4.77 20.01
C LEU A 76 22.32 5.00 21.51
N ASN A 77 21.34 4.59 22.31
CA ASN A 77 21.25 4.93 23.73
C ASN A 77 21.30 6.46 23.95
N SER A 78 22.34 6.95 24.64
CA SER A 78 22.59 8.38 24.89
C SER A 78 23.48 9.05 23.84
N ASP A 79 24.10 8.28 22.95
CA ASP A 79 25.12 8.78 22.03
C ASP A 79 24.52 9.09 20.65
N LEU A 80 25.05 10.12 19.99
CA LEU A 80 24.66 10.53 18.64
C LEU A 80 25.79 10.23 17.65
N SER A 81 25.43 9.69 16.50
CA SER A 81 26.36 9.54 15.38
C SER A 81 26.79 10.89 14.82
N VAL A 82 27.86 10.88 14.04
CA VAL A 82 28.19 12.02 13.17
C VAL A 82 27.00 12.31 12.24
N PRO A 83 26.64 13.59 11.99
CA PRO A 83 25.57 13.94 11.05
C PRO A 83 25.93 13.52 9.63
N PHE A 84 25.00 12.86 8.93
CA PHE A 84 25.10 12.49 7.52
C PHE A 84 23.97 13.14 6.71
N PRO A 85 24.20 13.48 5.43
CA PRO A 85 23.16 14.06 4.58
C PRO A 85 22.08 13.02 4.24
N ILE A 86 20.83 13.47 4.14
CA ILE A 86 19.74 12.69 3.56
C ILE A 86 19.73 12.98 2.07
N VAL A 87 20.15 11.99 1.28
CA VAL A 87 20.23 12.12 -0.18
C VAL A 87 18.97 11.60 -0.88
N ASN A 88 18.30 10.61 -0.27
CA ASN A 88 17.14 9.93 -0.84
C ASN A 88 16.02 9.73 0.20
N GLY A 89 14.80 9.69 -0.31
CA GLY A 89 13.59 9.39 0.46
C GLY A 89 13.03 10.57 1.25
N VAL A 90 11.91 10.32 1.92
CA VAL A 90 11.21 11.31 2.75
C VAL A 90 11.39 11.00 4.23
N LYS A 91 11.36 12.05 5.06
CA LYS A 91 11.51 11.91 6.51
C LYS A 91 10.37 11.09 7.11
N ARG A 92 10.70 10.00 7.81
CA ARG A 92 9.72 9.21 8.56
C ARG A 92 9.08 10.07 9.67
N GLY A 93 7.75 10.08 9.72
CA GLY A 93 6.97 10.92 10.64
C GLY A 93 6.73 12.36 10.15
N CYS A 94 7.20 12.73 8.95
CA CYS A 94 6.74 13.95 8.29
C CYS A 94 5.27 13.79 7.88
N VAL A 95 4.44 14.79 8.17
CA VAL A 95 3.01 14.79 7.81
C VAL A 95 2.80 14.76 6.30
N LEU A 96 3.71 15.37 5.53
CA LEU A 96 3.63 15.40 4.06
C LEU A 96 4.21 14.18 3.37
N ALA A 97 5.05 13.39 4.05
CA ALA A 97 5.73 12.24 3.45
C ALA A 97 4.77 11.24 2.78
N PRO A 98 3.64 10.84 3.41
CA PRO A 98 2.70 9.92 2.76
C PRO A 98 2.08 10.49 1.48
N THR A 99 1.73 11.78 1.46
CA THR A 99 1.17 12.43 0.27
C THR A 99 2.18 12.53 -0.85
N LEU A 100 3.42 12.95 -0.54
CA LEU A 100 4.51 13.02 -1.53
C LEU A 100 4.85 11.64 -2.09
N PHE A 101 4.88 10.62 -1.23
CA PHE A 101 5.06 9.23 -1.65
C PHE A 101 3.94 8.78 -2.57
N ASN A 102 2.67 9.04 -2.25
CA ASN A 102 1.54 8.66 -3.09
C ASN A 102 1.61 9.34 -4.46
N ILE A 103 1.95 10.64 -4.54
CA ILE A 103 2.12 11.34 -5.82
C ILE A 103 3.23 10.70 -6.65
N PHE A 104 4.38 10.47 -6.03
CA PHE A 104 5.52 9.83 -6.68
C PHE A 104 5.18 8.42 -7.18
N PHE A 105 4.52 7.64 -6.34
CA PHE A 105 4.10 6.28 -6.66
C PHE A 105 3.05 6.27 -7.77
N SER A 106 2.09 7.20 -7.78
CA SER A 106 1.14 7.35 -8.89
C SER A 106 1.81 7.65 -10.23
N MET A 107 2.89 8.44 -10.23
CA MET A 107 3.68 8.67 -11.45
C MET A 107 4.38 7.39 -11.92
N MET A 108 4.96 6.62 -10.99
CA MET A 108 5.55 5.32 -11.31
C MET A 108 4.51 4.35 -11.88
N LEU A 109 3.33 4.26 -11.26
CA LEU A 109 2.25 3.39 -11.73
C LEU A 109 1.77 3.77 -13.13
N LYS A 110 1.68 5.07 -13.42
CA LYS A 110 1.36 5.53 -14.77
C LYS A 110 2.36 4.98 -15.78
N GLN A 111 3.66 5.06 -15.47
CA GLN A 111 4.72 4.49 -16.31
C GLN A 111 4.59 2.97 -16.47
N THR A 112 4.22 2.24 -15.41
CA THR A 112 3.99 0.79 -15.47
C THR A 112 2.86 0.42 -16.44
N THR A 113 1.82 1.25 -16.52
CA THR A 113 0.61 0.95 -17.30
C THR A 113 0.61 1.48 -18.73
N GLU A 114 1.63 2.22 -19.15
CA GLU A 114 1.69 2.78 -20.52
C GLU A 114 1.80 1.70 -21.60
N ASP A 115 2.47 0.58 -21.30
CA ASP A 115 2.74 -0.51 -22.25
C ASP A 115 1.80 -1.73 -22.08
N LEU A 116 0.76 -1.62 -21.24
CA LEU A 116 -0.13 -2.74 -20.94
C LEU A 116 -1.40 -2.65 -21.79
N ASP A 117 -1.70 -3.74 -22.49
CA ASP A 117 -3.00 -3.91 -23.15
C ASP A 117 -4.09 -4.20 -22.11
N ASP A 118 -5.27 -3.62 -22.34
CA ASP A 118 -6.45 -3.82 -21.50
C ASP A 118 -6.88 -5.30 -21.45
N ASP A 119 -6.48 -6.13 -22.43
CA ASP A 119 -6.73 -7.57 -22.48
C ASP A 119 -5.91 -8.39 -21.45
N ASP A 120 -4.80 -7.85 -20.94
CA ASP A 120 -3.93 -8.53 -19.97
C ASP A 120 -4.38 -8.30 -18.50
N ALA A 121 -5.43 -7.50 -18.28
CA ALA A 121 -5.90 -7.09 -16.96
C ALA A 121 -7.18 -7.81 -16.50
N VAL A 122 -7.48 -7.77 -15.20
CA VAL A 122 -8.64 -8.45 -14.61
C VAL A 122 -9.87 -7.57 -14.61
N TYR A 123 -10.99 -8.06 -15.15
CA TYR A 123 -12.27 -7.37 -15.12
C TYR A 123 -13.18 -7.90 -14.02
N ILE A 124 -13.79 -6.99 -13.28
CA ILE A 124 -14.88 -7.30 -12.35
C ILE A 124 -16.19 -6.93 -13.03
N CYS A 125 -17.00 -7.94 -13.34
CA CYS A 125 -18.39 -7.76 -13.72
C CYS A 125 -19.23 -7.58 -12.46
N TYR A 126 -19.93 -6.45 -12.36
CA TYR A 126 -20.77 -6.10 -11.23
C TYR A 126 -22.10 -5.50 -11.66
N ARG A 127 -23.01 -5.40 -10.70
CA ARG A 127 -24.27 -4.70 -10.87
C ARG A 127 -24.75 -4.08 -9.56
N LEU A 128 -25.39 -2.92 -9.66
CA LEU A 128 -25.85 -2.14 -8.51
C LEU A 128 -27.31 -2.40 -8.11
N ASP A 129 -28.13 -3.09 -8.92
CA ASP A 129 -29.54 -3.34 -8.61
C ASP A 129 -29.89 -4.80 -8.23
N GLY A 130 -30.83 -4.88 -7.28
CA GLY A 130 -31.52 -6.08 -6.79
C GLY A 130 -30.72 -6.93 -5.79
N ASN A 131 -31.16 -8.17 -5.58
CA ASN A 131 -30.66 -9.01 -4.48
C ASN A 131 -29.24 -9.55 -4.74
N LEU A 132 -28.36 -9.38 -3.75
CA LEU A 132 -26.95 -9.79 -3.71
C LEU A 132 -26.72 -11.27 -4.05
N PHE A 133 -27.64 -12.17 -3.69
CA PHE A 133 -27.44 -13.62 -3.80
C PHE A 133 -27.89 -14.25 -5.13
N ASN A 134 -28.36 -13.45 -6.09
CA ASN A 134 -28.80 -13.95 -7.39
C ASN A 134 -27.72 -13.79 -8.48
N HIS A 135 -26.70 -14.66 -8.43
CA HIS A 135 -25.54 -14.65 -9.32
C HIS A 135 -25.87 -14.88 -10.81
N LYS A 136 -26.96 -15.59 -11.14
CA LYS A 136 -27.42 -15.77 -12.53
C LYS A 136 -27.64 -14.45 -13.25
N ARG A 137 -27.94 -13.40 -12.49
CA ARG A 137 -28.18 -12.08 -13.04
C ARG A 137 -26.90 -11.34 -13.46
N LEU A 138 -25.70 -11.82 -13.09
CA LEU A 138 -24.42 -11.34 -13.64
C LEU A 138 -24.17 -11.86 -15.07
N GLN A 139 -24.95 -12.86 -15.51
CA GLN A 139 -24.92 -13.37 -16.89
C GLN A 139 -25.83 -12.57 -17.84
N ALA A 140 -26.55 -11.57 -17.33
CA ALA A 140 -27.41 -10.74 -18.16
C ALA A 140 -26.56 -9.77 -18.99
N HIS A 141 -26.86 -9.63 -20.28
CA HIS A 141 -26.19 -8.66 -21.16
C HIS A 141 -26.62 -7.20 -20.93
N THR A 142 -27.66 -6.98 -20.12
CA THR A 142 -28.18 -5.65 -19.79
C THR A 142 -27.95 -5.35 -18.32
N LYS A 143 -27.59 -4.11 -17.99
CA LYS A 143 -27.41 -3.57 -16.63
C LYS A 143 -26.20 -4.12 -15.86
N THR A 144 -25.42 -5.03 -16.43
CA THR A 144 -24.09 -5.38 -15.92
C THR A 144 -23.10 -4.31 -16.36
N LEU A 145 -22.15 -4.00 -15.48
CA LEU A 145 -21.04 -3.11 -15.74
C LEU A 145 -19.76 -3.91 -15.54
N GLU A 146 -18.76 -3.66 -16.37
CA GLU A 146 -17.43 -4.21 -16.20
C GLU A 146 -16.50 -3.08 -15.79
N GLN A 147 -15.76 -3.30 -14.70
CA GLN A 147 -14.73 -2.39 -14.27
C GLN A 147 -13.41 -3.13 -14.21
N LEU A 148 -12.39 -2.52 -14.80
CA LEU A 148 -11.04 -3.01 -14.71
C LEU A 148 -10.55 -2.95 -13.26
N PHE A 149 -10.16 -4.09 -12.73
CA PHE A 149 -9.56 -4.21 -11.41
C PHE A 149 -8.05 -4.00 -11.52
N ARG A 150 -7.66 -2.73 -11.42
CA ARG A 150 -6.26 -2.31 -11.44
C ARG A 150 -5.66 -2.50 -10.05
N ASP A 151 -4.61 -3.33 -9.99
CA ASP A 151 -3.58 -3.46 -8.95
C ASP A 151 -3.88 -2.82 -7.58
N PRO A 152 -4.35 -3.59 -6.58
CA PRO A 152 -4.50 -3.09 -5.22
C PRO A 152 -3.15 -2.71 -4.58
N PHE A 153 -2.94 -1.41 -4.39
CA PHE A 153 -1.80 -0.85 -3.67
C PHE A 153 -2.22 -0.29 -2.31
N PHE A 154 -1.39 -0.53 -1.29
CA PHE A 154 -1.51 0.09 0.01
C PHE A 154 -0.14 0.47 0.55
N ALA A 155 0.14 1.78 0.62
CA ALA A 155 1.47 2.28 0.94
C ALA A 155 2.54 1.63 0.04
N ASP A 156 3.51 0.93 0.62
CA ASP A 156 4.56 0.20 -0.09
C ASP A 156 4.18 -1.24 -0.49
N ASP A 157 3.02 -1.75 -0.06
CA ASP A 157 2.52 -3.07 -0.43
C ASP A 157 1.74 -3.01 -1.76
N ALA A 158 2.15 -3.84 -2.71
CA ALA A 158 1.54 -4.01 -4.02
C ALA A 158 1.01 -5.43 -4.19
N ALA A 159 -0.18 -5.58 -4.75
CA ALA A 159 -0.68 -6.86 -5.24
C ALA A 159 -1.08 -6.70 -6.71
N LEU A 160 -0.45 -7.50 -7.57
CA LEU A 160 -0.73 -7.56 -9.00
C LEU A 160 -1.66 -8.74 -9.28
N VAL A 161 -2.59 -8.57 -10.21
CA VAL A 161 -3.56 -9.61 -10.56
C VAL A 161 -3.70 -9.69 -12.07
N ALA A 162 -3.68 -10.90 -12.62
CA ALA A 162 -3.85 -11.17 -14.04
C ALA A 162 -4.62 -12.47 -14.28
N HIS A 163 -5.24 -12.61 -15.45
CA HIS A 163 -5.95 -13.84 -15.85
C HIS A 163 -5.01 -14.94 -16.35
N THR A 164 -3.83 -14.58 -16.86
CA THR A 164 -2.86 -15.53 -17.41
C THR A 164 -1.49 -15.33 -16.76
N GLU A 165 -0.71 -16.41 -16.71
CA GLU A 165 0.67 -16.35 -16.21
C GLU A 165 1.54 -15.41 -17.06
N ARG A 166 1.35 -15.42 -18.39
CA ARG A 166 2.03 -14.50 -19.32
C ARG A 166 1.76 -13.04 -18.96
N ALA A 167 0.48 -12.69 -18.75
CA ALA A 167 0.08 -11.33 -18.38
C ALA A 167 0.66 -10.94 -17.01
N LEU A 168 0.66 -11.86 -16.04
CA LEU A 168 1.26 -11.63 -14.72
C LEU A 168 2.77 -11.39 -14.82
N GLN A 169 3.47 -12.15 -15.66
CA GLN A 169 4.90 -11.97 -15.90
C GLN A 169 5.19 -10.61 -16.56
N LEU A 170 4.38 -10.20 -17.54
CA LEU A 170 4.49 -8.90 -18.18
C LEU A 170 4.30 -7.77 -17.16
N LEU A 171 3.19 -7.78 -16.42
CA LEU A 171 2.87 -6.82 -15.35
C LEU A 171 4.00 -6.70 -14.33
N THR A 172 4.51 -7.85 -13.88
CA THR A 172 5.61 -7.93 -12.91
C THR A 172 6.90 -7.32 -13.47
N SER A 173 7.20 -7.58 -14.75
CA SER A 173 8.40 -7.05 -15.42
C SER A 173 8.30 -5.54 -15.64
N CYS A 174 7.14 -5.04 -16.07
CA CYS A 174 6.87 -3.61 -16.23
C CYS A 174 6.96 -2.88 -14.88
N LEU A 175 6.39 -3.44 -13.82
CA LEU A 175 6.48 -2.87 -12.48
C LEU A 175 7.94 -2.83 -12.00
N ALA A 176 8.70 -3.90 -12.21
CA ALA A 176 10.12 -3.94 -11.83
C ALA A 176 10.95 -2.90 -12.61
N GLY A 177 10.71 -2.76 -13.91
CA GLY A 177 11.36 -1.75 -14.74
C GLY A 177 11.00 -0.33 -14.28
N ALA A 178 9.71 -0.03 -14.08
CA ALA A 178 9.26 1.26 -13.58
C ALA A 178 9.82 1.56 -12.17
N ALA A 179 9.80 0.58 -11.26
CA ALA A 179 10.40 0.75 -9.94
C ALA A 179 11.89 1.12 -10.05
N GLN A 180 12.65 0.42 -10.89
CA GLN A 180 14.07 0.71 -11.10
C GLN A 180 14.29 2.12 -11.69
N LEU A 181 13.50 2.52 -12.69
CA LEU A 181 13.56 3.87 -13.29
C LEU A 181 13.30 4.97 -12.25
N PHE A 182 12.40 4.70 -11.31
CA PHE A 182 12.05 5.59 -10.20
C PHE A 182 12.97 5.40 -8.98
N GLY A 183 14.03 4.59 -9.05
CA GLY A 183 14.96 4.36 -7.95
C GLY A 183 14.34 3.66 -6.73
N LEU A 184 13.26 2.89 -6.94
CA LEU A 184 12.67 1.98 -5.98
C LEU A 184 13.20 0.57 -6.18
N GLU A 185 13.28 -0.18 -5.08
CA GLU A 185 13.75 -1.56 -5.07
C GLU A 185 12.61 -2.49 -4.61
N ILE A 186 12.33 -3.52 -5.40
CA ILE A 186 11.36 -4.55 -5.05
C ILE A 186 12.05 -5.57 -4.15
N SER A 187 11.44 -5.86 -3.00
CA SER A 187 11.97 -6.85 -2.07
C SER A 187 11.66 -8.27 -2.55
N LEU A 188 12.57 -8.86 -3.33
CA LEU A 188 12.43 -10.22 -3.86
C LEU A 188 12.10 -11.28 -2.79
N LYS A 189 12.61 -11.10 -1.56
CA LYS A 189 12.34 -12.01 -0.43
C LYS A 189 10.90 -11.94 0.10
N LYS A 190 10.22 -10.81 -0.10
CA LYS A 190 8.84 -10.57 0.36
C LYS A 190 7.82 -10.74 -0.76
N THR A 191 8.25 -10.70 -2.02
CA THR A 191 7.36 -10.90 -3.16
C THR A 191 7.03 -12.38 -3.32
N GLU A 192 5.74 -12.70 -3.25
CA GLU A 192 5.23 -14.06 -3.33
C GLU A 192 4.16 -14.15 -4.42
N VAL A 193 4.01 -15.33 -5.03
CA VAL A 193 3.06 -15.59 -6.13
C VAL A 193 2.02 -16.59 -5.67
N LEU A 194 0.75 -16.28 -5.92
CA LEU A 194 -0.39 -17.16 -5.65
C LEU A 194 -1.09 -17.48 -6.96
N HIS A 195 -1.20 -18.76 -7.30
CA HIS A 195 -1.97 -19.23 -8.46
C HIS A 195 -3.30 -19.85 -8.01
N GLN A 196 -4.38 -19.44 -8.69
CA GLN A 196 -5.71 -19.99 -8.50
C GLN A 196 -6.16 -20.65 -9.81
N PRO A 197 -6.17 -21.99 -9.91
CA PRO A 197 -6.65 -22.67 -11.10
C PRO A 197 -8.16 -22.52 -11.26
N ALA A 198 -8.67 -22.62 -12.50
CA ALA A 198 -10.10 -22.58 -12.71
C ALA A 198 -10.78 -23.82 -12.09
N PRO A 199 -12.10 -23.78 -11.82
CA PRO A 199 -12.80 -24.93 -11.28
C PRO A 199 -12.60 -26.16 -12.19
N ARG A 200 -12.09 -27.26 -11.59
CA ARG A 200 -11.77 -28.54 -12.25
C ARG A 200 -10.46 -28.58 -13.04
N GLU A 201 -9.68 -27.51 -13.05
CA GLU A 201 -8.30 -27.55 -13.52
C GLU A 201 -7.37 -28.10 -12.45
N GLU A 202 -6.33 -28.81 -12.89
CA GLU A 202 -5.28 -29.28 -12.01
C GLU A 202 -4.36 -28.10 -11.65
N TYR A 203 -3.88 -28.10 -10.40
CA TYR A 203 -2.95 -27.09 -9.94
C TYR A 203 -1.58 -27.30 -10.57
N TYR A 204 -0.98 -26.24 -11.11
CA TYR A 204 0.41 -26.20 -11.51
C TYR A 204 1.15 -25.07 -10.81
N HIS A 205 2.48 -25.18 -10.76
CA HIS A 205 3.33 -24.14 -10.21
C HIS A 205 3.55 -23.04 -11.25
N PRO A 206 3.17 -21.78 -10.97
CA PRO A 206 3.47 -20.66 -11.85
C PRO A 206 4.96 -20.32 -11.79
N HIS A 207 5.52 -19.92 -12.93
CA HIS A 207 6.91 -19.51 -13.11
C HIS A 207 6.97 -18.01 -13.39
N ILE A 208 6.99 -17.22 -12.32
CA ILE A 208 7.13 -15.76 -12.41
C ILE A 208 8.51 -15.34 -11.90
N THR A 209 9.19 -14.51 -12.67
CA THR A 209 10.56 -14.03 -12.39
C THR A 209 10.63 -12.51 -12.34
N ILE A 210 11.52 -11.98 -11.51
CA ILE A 210 11.98 -10.58 -11.57
C ILE A 210 13.49 -10.61 -11.85
N GLY A 211 13.89 -10.13 -13.03
CA GLY A 211 15.25 -10.32 -13.52
C GLY A 211 15.58 -11.82 -13.64
N GLU A 212 16.63 -12.27 -12.98
CA GLU A 212 17.04 -13.69 -12.97
C GLU A 212 16.47 -14.48 -11.78
N THR A 213 15.69 -13.84 -10.90
CA THR A 213 15.18 -14.49 -9.68
C THR A 213 13.74 -14.95 -9.86
N GLU A 214 13.51 -16.25 -9.70
CA GLU A 214 12.17 -16.84 -9.62
C GLU A 214 11.52 -16.51 -8.27
N LEU A 215 10.27 -16.07 -8.32
CA LEU A 215 9.51 -15.68 -7.14
C LEU A 215 8.98 -16.91 -6.40
N LYS A 216 8.88 -16.78 -5.08
CA LYS A 216 8.37 -17.85 -4.23
C LYS A 216 6.87 -18.04 -4.46
N THR A 217 6.48 -19.23 -4.91
CA THR A 217 5.08 -19.63 -4.97
C THR A 217 4.55 -20.01 -3.59
N ILE A 218 3.34 -19.57 -3.28
CA ILE A 218 2.63 -19.86 -2.03
C ILE A 218 1.21 -20.34 -2.31
N HIS A 219 0.62 -21.09 -1.36
CA HIS A 219 -0.78 -21.54 -1.44
C HIS A 219 -1.73 -20.71 -0.57
N GLN A 220 -1.19 -19.87 0.30
CA GLN A 220 -1.97 -19.08 1.24
C GLN A 220 -1.27 -17.75 1.48
N TYR A 221 -1.97 -16.65 1.24
CA TYR A 221 -1.48 -15.29 1.42
C TYR A 221 -2.37 -14.53 2.40
N THR A 222 -1.78 -13.59 3.15
CA THR A 222 -2.55 -12.66 3.99
C THR A 222 -2.26 -11.24 3.57
N TYR A 223 -3.26 -10.59 2.97
CA TYR A 223 -3.20 -9.20 2.55
C TYR A 223 -4.06 -8.34 3.47
N LEU A 224 -3.48 -7.33 4.12
CA LEU A 224 -4.20 -6.39 5.01
C LEU A 224 -5.10 -7.09 6.06
N GLY A 225 -4.66 -8.26 6.55
CA GLY A 225 -5.38 -9.06 7.54
C GLY A 225 -6.45 -10.01 6.99
N CYS A 226 -6.71 -10.00 5.67
CA CYS A 226 -7.55 -10.97 4.97
C CYS A 226 -6.69 -12.12 4.48
N THR A 227 -7.03 -13.34 4.89
CA THR A 227 -6.24 -14.52 4.52
C THR A 227 -6.95 -15.29 3.42
N SER A 228 -6.33 -15.42 2.24
CA SER A 228 -6.87 -16.19 1.12
C SER A 228 -5.97 -17.39 0.81
N ASN A 229 -6.58 -18.54 0.56
CA ASN A 229 -5.92 -19.73 0.00
C ASN A 229 -6.47 -20.05 -1.40
N ALA A 230 -6.72 -19.01 -2.20
CA ALA A 230 -7.48 -19.10 -3.45
C ALA A 230 -8.93 -19.62 -3.28
N LYS A 231 -9.41 -19.67 -2.03
CA LYS A 231 -10.78 -19.98 -1.62
C LYS A 231 -11.18 -19.02 -0.51
N ILE A 232 -12.46 -18.68 -0.46
CA ILE A 232 -12.98 -17.71 0.52
C ILE A 232 -13.50 -18.38 1.80
N ASP A 233 -13.80 -19.68 1.76
CA ASP A 233 -14.48 -20.41 2.85
C ASP A 233 -13.77 -20.24 4.19
N ARG A 234 -12.45 -20.44 4.21
CA ARG A 234 -11.64 -20.33 5.43
C ARG A 234 -11.64 -18.93 6.03
N GLU A 235 -11.68 -17.89 5.20
CA GLU A 235 -11.77 -16.51 5.67
C GLU A 235 -13.18 -16.21 6.21
N ILE A 236 -14.23 -16.75 5.57
CA ILE A 236 -15.62 -16.65 6.07
C ILE A 236 -15.73 -17.27 7.46
N ASP A 237 -15.24 -18.50 7.62
CA ASP A 237 -15.27 -19.21 8.91
C ASP A 237 -14.51 -18.42 9.99
N LYS A 238 -13.33 -17.88 9.64
CA LYS A 238 -12.52 -17.07 10.54
C LYS A 238 -13.24 -15.79 10.96
N ARG A 239 -13.94 -15.12 10.03
CA ARG A 239 -14.73 -13.90 10.33
C ARG A 239 -15.96 -14.23 11.16
N LEU A 240 -16.66 -15.32 10.86
CA LEU A 240 -17.80 -15.79 11.62
C LEU A 240 -17.39 -16.12 13.07
N ALA A 241 -16.27 -16.80 13.26
CA ALA A 241 -15.72 -17.10 14.59
C ALA A 241 -15.38 -15.83 15.39
N LYS A 242 -14.73 -14.84 14.75
CA LYS A 242 -14.42 -13.54 15.39
C LYS A 242 -15.70 -12.78 15.76
N ALA A 243 -16.70 -12.75 14.87
CA ALA A 243 -17.98 -12.11 15.11
C ALA A 243 -18.71 -12.76 16.29
N ASN A 244 -18.80 -14.10 16.30
CA ASN A 244 -19.42 -14.86 17.38
C ASN A 244 -18.70 -14.63 18.72
N SER A 245 -17.37 -14.56 18.72
CA SER A 245 -16.60 -14.25 19.92
C SER A 245 -16.86 -12.83 20.45
N ALA A 246 -16.90 -11.83 19.57
CA ALA A 246 -17.24 -10.46 19.93
C ALA A 246 -18.68 -10.35 20.46
N PHE A 247 -19.63 -10.96 19.77
CA PHE A 247 -21.04 -11.03 20.17
C PHE A 247 -21.21 -11.67 21.55
N GLY A 248 -20.58 -12.84 21.77
CA GLY A 248 -20.62 -13.54 23.07
C GLY A 248 -20.07 -12.70 24.23
N ARG A 249 -19.00 -11.92 24.00
CA ARG A 249 -18.44 -11.00 25.02
C ARG A 249 -19.39 -9.86 25.38
N LEU A 250 -20.15 -9.37 24.40
CA LEU A 250 -21.12 -8.27 24.60
C LEU A 250 -22.50 -8.78 25.05
N TYR A 251 -22.77 -10.07 24.90
CA TYR A 251 -24.10 -10.66 25.10
C TYR A 251 -24.74 -10.27 26.43
N LYS A 252 -24.02 -10.45 27.55
CA LYS A 252 -24.56 -10.13 28.89
C LYS A 252 -24.72 -8.63 29.15
N ARG A 253 -23.84 -7.80 28.58
CA ARG A 253 -23.74 -6.37 28.92
C ARG A 253 -24.61 -5.48 28.05
N VAL A 254 -24.86 -5.89 26.81
CA VAL A 254 -25.53 -5.07 25.81
C VAL A 254 -26.79 -5.76 25.28
N TRP A 255 -26.69 -7.06 24.96
CA TRP A 255 -27.81 -7.79 24.32
C TRP A 255 -28.81 -8.40 25.32
N LYS A 256 -28.42 -8.59 26.59
CA LYS A 256 -29.26 -9.14 27.66
C LYS A 256 -29.51 -8.14 28.80
N SER A 257 -29.04 -6.91 28.71
CA SER A 257 -29.32 -5.89 29.73
C SER A 257 -30.77 -5.44 29.62
N LYS A 258 -31.60 -5.79 30.61
CA LYS A 258 -32.92 -5.19 30.82
C LYS A 258 -32.74 -3.72 31.24
N GLN A 259 -32.63 -2.82 30.28
CA GLN A 259 -32.90 -1.40 30.50
C GLN A 259 -33.90 -0.95 29.44
N GLU A 260 -35.14 -1.41 29.61
CA GLU A 260 -36.36 -0.84 29.02
C GLU A 260 -37.60 -1.54 29.63
N GLU A 261 -37.60 -1.76 30.95
CA GLU A 261 -38.86 -1.91 31.69
C GLU A 261 -39.23 -0.49 32.14
N GLY A 262 -40.06 0.15 31.33
CA GLY A 262 -40.61 1.48 31.61
C GLY A 262 -41.33 1.49 32.96
N HIS A 263 -41.16 2.58 33.68
CA HIS A 263 -42.10 3.02 34.71
C HIS A 263 -43.51 2.99 34.09
N GLN A 264 -44.35 2.06 34.54
CA GLN A 264 -45.80 2.24 34.51
C GLN A 264 -46.18 2.84 35.87
N ASP A 265 -46.71 4.07 35.79
CA ASP A 265 -47.41 4.77 36.87
C ASP A 265 -48.66 4.00 37.33
#